data_AF-A0A4S0N685-F1
#
_entry.id   AF-A0A4S0N685-F1
#
_cell.length_a   1.000
_cell.length_b   1.000
_cell.length_c   1.000
_cell.angle_alpha   90.00
_cell.angle_beta   90.00
_cell.angle_gamma   90.00
#
_symmetry.space_group_name_H-M   'P 1'
#
loop_
_entity.id
_entity.type
_entity.pdbx_description
1 polymer ?
#
loop_
_entity_poly.entity_id
_entity_poly.type
_entity_poly.pdbx_seq_one_letter_code
_entity_poly.pdbx_strand_id
1 'polypeptide(L)'
;MTSKIAVGAVLGAVLFVAGSALAEDAPKLTELSPNGADACFGRVYDAAHLKAHPHQKVARIFFYYGRDPVSRPNEEPSTMSDVAYNGFLTTRVRGATKPEWAAGWCNKEDPSDKASAIRCGMECDRTLASLKVDDKGRLIVSNLQADVYLDAGAEEELGAAEYDKQALGSDDDNFRLDPMPTDTCKAEFARIDPIDPALGDPLRERLKADQPFCYGRDYDDAHLKSHPDQATQSIRVFRGPIELASFASTGDAANWPDGADIAVSVTTRQKGAKVTQTYSCQGEADQWRCSASAKMSDFACDISQKEIFLKRGANGTMMLANPNSALAIVDLCSRAADGKTRSDDKIYRLNPMPQSACSP
;
A
#
# COMPACT_ATOMS: atom_id res chain seq x y z
N MET A 1 20.97 -64.86 -46.78
CA MET A 1 20.24 -63.58 -46.77
C MET A 1 20.82 -62.71 -45.67
N THR A 2 21.96 -62.11 -46.05
CA THR A 2 22.72 -60.98 -45.52
C THR A 2 21.96 -59.67 -45.84
N SER A 3 22.17 -58.46 -45.30
CA SER A 3 23.06 -57.86 -44.30
C SER A 3 22.48 -56.49 -43.91
N LYS A 4 23.08 -55.89 -42.88
CA LYS A 4 22.85 -54.55 -42.28
C LYS A 4 23.21 -53.35 -43.19
N ILE A 5 22.79 -52.14 -42.79
CA ILE A 5 23.44 -50.77 -42.79
C ILE A 5 22.29 -49.74 -42.76
N ALA A 6 22.01 -48.87 -41.77
CA ALA A 6 22.75 -47.95 -40.88
C ALA A 6 22.90 -46.50 -41.42
N VAL A 7 22.51 -45.53 -40.56
CA VAL A 7 22.86 -44.08 -40.50
C VAL A 7 22.07 -43.16 -41.47
N GLY A 8 21.54 -41.98 -41.08
CA GLY A 8 21.74 -41.18 -39.88
C GLY A 8 20.76 -40.03 -39.70
N ALA A 9 20.93 -39.36 -38.56
CA ALA A 9 20.10 -38.32 -37.98
C ALA A 9 20.40 -36.91 -38.53
N VAL A 10 19.36 -36.07 -38.62
CA VAL A 10 19.47 -34.62 -38.38
C VAL A 10 18.22 -34.19 -37.61
N LEU A 11 18.36 -34.04 -36.28
CA LEU A 11 17.39 -33.32 -35.44
C LEU A 11 17.56 -31.82 -35.72
N GLY A 12 16.56 -31.21 -36.34
CA GLY A 12 16.42 -29.75 -36.40
C GLY A 12 15.78 -29.26 -35.11
N ALA A 13 16.61 -28.80 -34.17
CA ALA A 13 16.15 -28.08 -32.99
C ALA A 13 15.68 -26.67 -33.41
N VAL A 14 14.36 -26.47 -33.49
CA VAL A 14 13.77 -25.13 -33.56
C VAL A 14 13.87 -24.51 -32.18
N LEU A 15 14.85 -23.62 -32.00
CA LEU A 15 14.95 -22.74 -30.85
C LEU A 15 13.74 -21.81 -30.85
N PHE A 16 12.76 -22.10 -29.99
CA PHE A 16 11.81 -21.10 -29.53
C PHE A 16 12.59 -20.04 -28.75
N VAL A 17 12.91 -18.94 -29.41
CA VAL A 17 13.25 -17.70 -28.73
C VAL A 17 11.95 -17.20 -28.11
N ALA A 18 11.66 -17.66 -26.89
CA ALA A 18 10.73 -16.98 -26.01
C ALA A 18 11.41 -15.66 -25.64
N GLY A 19 11.15 -14.62 -26.45
CA GLY A 19 11.49 -13.27 -26.09
C GLY A 19 10.83 -12.97 -24.76
N SER A 20 11.63 -12.67 -23.75
CA SER A 20 11.16 -11.99 -22.56
C SER A 20 10.55 -10.68 -23.05
N ALA A 21 9.22 -10.64 -23.14
CA ALA A 21 8.50 -9.38 -23.22
C ALA A 21 8.73 -8.69 -21.87
N LEU A 22 9.84 -7.98 -21.76
CA LEU A 22 9.96 -6.88 -20.83
C LEU A 22 8.75 -6.00 -21.14
N ALA A 23 7.93 -5.74 -20.14
CA ALA A 23 6.84 -4.78 -20.24
C ALA A 23 7.43 -3.48 -20.79
N GLU A 24 7.17 -3.18 -22.07
CA GLU A 24 7.55 -1.93 -22.68
C GLU A 24 6.88 -0.81 -21.88
N ASP A 25 7.67 0.17 -21.46
CA ASP A 25 7.24 1.42 -20.83
C ASP A 25 5.86 1.84 -21.36
N ALA A 26 4.85 1.93 -20.49
CA ALA A 26 3.56 2.48 -20.88
C ALA A 26 3.79 3.79 -21.66
N PRO A 27 3.16 3.98 -22.83
CA PRO A 27 3.48 5.08 -23.72
C PRO A 27 3.37 6.42 -22.98
N LYS A 28 4.52 7.10 -22.83
CA LYS A 28 4.63 8.37 -22.11
C LYS A 28 3.77 9.42 -22.81
N LEU A 29 2.79 9.99 -22.11
CA LEU A 29 1.95 11.06 -22.64
C LEU A 29 2.74 12.38 -22.63
N THR A 30 3.57 12.58 -23.65
CA THR A 30 4.50 13.72 -23.74
C THR A 30 3.81 15.09 -23.73
N GLU A 31 2.54 15.16 -24.10
CA GLU A 31 1.73 16.37 -24.01
C GLU A 31 1.47 16.79 -22.56
N LEU A 32 1.26 15.82 -21.67
CA LEU A 32 1.08 16.06 -20.23
C LEU A 32 2.42 16.17 -19.53
N SER A 33 3.40 15.38 -19.97
CA SER A 33 4.74 15.31 -19.39
C SER A 33 5.83 15.20 -20.46
N PRO A 34 6.34 16.34 -20.97
CA PRO A 34 7.35 16.33 -22.04
C PRO A 34 8.66 15.63 -21.69
N ASN A 35 9.01 15.60 -20.40
CA ASN A 35 10.23 14.97 -19.89
C ASN A 35 9.97 13.63 -19.17
N GLY A 36 8.72 13.16 -19.16
CA GLY A 36 8.31 11.94 -18.44
C GLY A 36 8.29 12.08 -16.91
N ALA A 37 8.42 13.29 -16.36
CA ALA A 37 8.23 13.55 -14.93
C ALA A 37 6.73 13.59 -14.54
N ASP A 38 6.45 13.52 -13.25
CA ASP A 38 5.09 13.76 -12.76
C ASP A 38 4.61 15.19 -13.15
N ALA A 39 3.33 15.35 -13.46
CA ALA A 39 2.72 16.63 -13.87
C ALA A 39 1.45 16.92 -13.07
N CYS A 40 1.20 18.20 -12.79
CA CYS A 40 0.04 18.66 -12.02
C CYS A 40 -0.66 19.81 -12.74
N PHE A 41 -1.99 19.71 -12.78
CA PHE A 41 -2.88 20.74 -13.30
C PHE A 41 -3.99 20.99 -12.29
N GLY A 42 -4.38 22.23 -12.08
CA GLY A 42 -5.44 22.52 -11.13
C GLY A 42 -6.20 23.81 -11.39
N ARG A 43 -7.33 23.94 -10.70
CA ARG A 43 -8.07 25.19 -10.59
C ARG A 43 -8.81 25.25 -9.26
N VAL A 44 -8.82 26.45 -8.69
CA VAL A 44 -9.60 26.80 -7.49
C VAL A 44 -10.55 27.91 -7.87
N TYR A 45 -11.84 27.69 -7.61
CA TYR A 45 -12.89 28.67 -7.83
C TYR A 45 -13.18 29.43 -6.55
N ASP A 46 -13.25 30.75 -6.66
CA ASP A 46 -13.60 31.61 -5.54
C ASP A 46 -15.14 31.68 -5.33
N ALA A 47 -15.54 32.32 -4.24
CA ALA A 47 -16.94 32.45 -3.89
C ALA A 47 -17.75 33.28 -4.92
N ALA A 48 -17.11 34.22 -5.63
CA ALA A 48 -17.80 35.05 -6.62
C ALA A 48 -18.14 34.22 -7.87
N HIS A 49 -17.19 33.43 -8.35
CA HIS A 49 -17.40 32.46 -9.44
C HIS A 49 -18.49 31.47 -9.07
N LEU A 50 -18.37 30.83 -7.91
CA LEU A 50 -19.33 29.84 -7.43
C LEU A 50 -20.74 30.43 -7.22
N LYS A 51 -20.86 31.72 -6.92
CA LYS A 51 -22.16 32.41 -6.86
C LYS A 51 -22.75 32.65 -8.25
N ALA A 52 -21.91 32.94 -9.25
CA ALA A 52 -22.34 33.13 -10.64
C ALA A 52 -22.69 31.81 -11.35
N HIS A 53 -22.16 30.69 -10.86
CA HIS A 53 -22.38 29.34 -11.38
C HIS A 53 -23.08 28.47 -10.33
N PRO A 54 -24.42 28.60 -10.17
CA PRO A 54 -25.15 27.92 -9.10
C PRO A 54 -25.23 26.40 -9.28
N HIS A 55 -25.12 25.90 -10.52
CA HIS A 55 -25.12 24.46 -10.80
C HIS A 55 -23.72 23.83 -10.78
N GLN A 56 -22.66 24.62 -10.58
CA GLN A 56 -21.30 24.12 -10.39
C GLN A 56 -21.08 23.77 -8.91
N LYS A 57 -20.96 22.49 -8.55
CA LYS A 57 -20.65 22.10 -7.17
C LYS A 57 -19.16 22.12 -6.91
N VAL A 58 -18.33 21.76 -7.88
CA VAL A 58 -16.87 21.68 -7.75
C VAL A 58 -16.27 23.06 -7.47
N ALA A 59 -15.67 23.22 -6.30
CA ALA A 59 -14.95 24.43 -5.90
C ALA A 59 -13.45 24.33 -6.14
N ARG A 60 -12.91 23.11 -6.17
CA ARG A 60 -11.50 22.81 -6.43
C ARG A 60 -11.41 21.57 -7.29
N ILE A 61 -10.54 21.58 -8.28
CA ILE A 61 -10.28 20.42 -9.14
C ILE A 61 -8.79 20.37 -9.47
N PHE A 62 -8.22 19.18 -9.34
CA PHE A 62 -6.83 18.91 -9.65
C PHE A 62 -6.71 17.59 -10.40
N PHE A 63 -5.90 17.60 -11.45
CA PHE A 63 -5.52 16.41 -12.19
C PHE A 63 -4.00 16.21 -12.08
N TYR A 64 -3.60 15.01 -11.70
CA TYR A 64 -2.22 14.60 -11.56
C TYR A 64 -1.91 13.45 -12.51
N TYR A 65 -0.86 13.61 -13.29
CA TYR A 65 -0.33 12.58 -14.19
C TYR A 65 1.02 12.10 -13.67
N GLY A 66 1.19 10.80 -13.50
CA GLY A 66 2.43 10.22 -12.99
C GLY A 66 2.17 9.16 -11.93
N ARG A 67 3.10 9.04 -10.97
CA ARG A 67 3.03 8.04 -9.90
C ARG A 67 1.97 8.37 -8.86
N ASP A 68 1.35 7.34 -8.29
CA ASP A 68 0.25 7.47 -7.35
C ASP A 68 0.46 8.57 -6.28
N PRO A 69 -0.31 9.67 -6.30
CA PRO A 69 -0.22 10.76 -5.34
C PRO A 69 -1.10 10.53 -4.09
N VAL A 70 -1.85 9.42 -4.05
CA VAL A 70 -2.85 9.09 -3.02
C VAL A 70 -2.37 7.98 -2.11
N SER A 71 -1.75 6.94 -2.70
CA SER A 71 -1.20 5.83 -1.94
C SER A 71 -0.31 6.36 -0.83
N ARG A 72 -0.63 5.94 0.38
CA ARG A 72 0.19 6.26 1.54
C ARG A 72 1.54 5.61 1.36
N PRO A 73 2.58 6.09 2.04
CA PRO A 73 3.73 5.25 2.34
C PRO A 73 3.20 3.95 2.95
N ASN A 74 3.29 2.89 2.15
CA ASN A 74 2.79 1.56 2.45
C ASN A 74 3.96 0.63 2.71
N GLU A 75 3.64 -0.57 3.20
CA GLU A 75 4.62 -1.60 3.51
C GLU A 75 4.84 -2.56 2.35
N GLU A 76 4.10 -2.43 1.26
CA GLU A 76 4.21 -3.28 0.07
C GLU A 76 5.56 -3.10 -0.64
N PRO A 77 6.06 -4.12 -1.35
CA PRO A 77 7.32 -4.00 -2.09
C PRO A 77 7.30 -2.88 -3.12
N SER A 78 8.41 -2.14 -3.24
CA SER A 78 8.53 -1.03 -4.20
C SER A 78 8.45 -1.46 -5.67
N THR A 79 8.66 -2.74 -5.95
CA THR A 79 8.49 -3.33 -7.29
C THR A 79 7.03 -3.48 -7.69
N MET A 80 6.09 -3.47 -6.73
CA MET A 80 4.66 -3.59 -6.97
C MET A 80 3.95 -2.23 -7.13
N SER A 81 4.60 -1.12 -6.78
CA SER A 81 3.97 0.21 -6.73
C SER A 81 3.82 0.92 -8.08
N ASP A 82 4.44 0.42 -9.16
CA ASP A 82 4.57 1.16 -10.43
C ASP A 82 3.51 0.82 -11.49
N VAL A 83 2.51 -0.04 -11.21
CA VAL A 83 1.73 -0.70 -12.30
C VAL A 83 0.21 -0.49 -12.32
N ALA A 84 -0.40 0.27 -11.40
CA ALA A 84 -1.87 0.35 -11.38
C ALA A 84 -2.44 1.50 -12.23
N TYR A 85 -2.12 2.76 -11.97
CA TYR A 85 -2.75 3.92 -12.64
C TYR A 85 -1.74 5.03 -12.94
N ASN A 86 -2.00 5.84 -13.98
CA ASN A 86 -1.12 6.95 -14.36
C ASN A 86 -1.82 8.32 -14.38
N GLY A 87 -3.15 8.36 -14.17
CA GLY A 87 -3.93 9.59 -14.07
C GLY A 87 -4.83 9.59 -12.84
N PHE A 88 -4.83 10.71 -12.11
CA PHE A 88 -5.54 10.86 -10.85
C PHE A 88 -6.30 12.17 -10.84
N LEU A 89 -7.59 12.12 -10.55
CA LEU A 89 -8.45 13.29 -10.44
C LEU A 89 -8.90 13.44 -8.99
N THR A 90 -8.81 14.65 -8.46
CA THR A 90 -9.45 14.99 -7.19
C THR A 90 -10.28 16.26 -7.32
N THR A 91 -11.45 16.26 -6.70
CA THR A 91 -12.30 17.44 -6.60
C THR A 91 -12.74 17.67 -5.17
N ARG A 92 -13.02 18.94 -4.85
CA ARG A 92 -13.69 19.31 -3.60
C ARG A 92 -14.89 20.17 -3.96
N VAL A 93 -16.08 19.67 -3.66
CA VAL A 93 -17.31 20.43 -3.82
C VAL A 93 -17.44 21.53 -2.76
N ARG A 94 -18.25 22.56 -3.05
CA ARG A 94 -18.53 23.65 -2.12
C ARG A 94 -19.09 23.11 -0.79
N GLY A 95 -18.53 23.59 0.32
CA GLY A 95 -18.93 23.16 1.66
C GLY A 95 -18.33 21.83 2.15
N ALA A 96 -17.69 21.04 1.28
CA ALA A 96 -17.02 19.81 1.70
C ALA A 96 -15.70 20.09 2.45
N THR A 97 -15.46 19.33 3.52
CA THR A 97 -14.24 19.43 4.33
C THR A 97 -13.08 18.62 3.76
N LYS A 98 -13.38 17.56 3.01
CA LYS A 98 -12.42 16.67 2.36
C LYS A 98 -12.70 16.60 0.85
N PRO A 99 -11.67 16.47 0.01
CA PRO A 99 -11.86 16.16 -1.40
C PRO A 99 -12.16 14.67 -1.60
N GLU A 100 -12.75 14.36 -2.76
CA GLU A 100 -12.93 13.01 -3.29
C GLU A 100 -11.93 12.78 -4.43
N TRP A 101 -11.68 11.52 -4.78
CA TRP A 101 -10.71 11.19 -5.82
C TRP A 101 -11.08 9.92 -6.59
N ALA A 102 -10.54 9.84 -7.81
CA ALA A 102 -10.61 8.67 -8.67
C ALA A 102 -9.29 8.58 -9.46
N ALA A 103 -8.94 7.36 -9.87
CA ALA A 103 -7.78 7.10 -10.72
C ALA A 103 -8.16 6.33 -11.97
N GLY A 104 -7.30 6.40 -12.98
CA GLY A 104 -7.53 5.75 -14.24
C GLY A 104 -6.27 5.56 -15.08
N TRP A 105 -6.43 4.75 -16.13
CA TRP A 105 -5.45 4.56 -17.20
C TRP A 105 -5.69 5.59 -18.28
N CYS A 106 -4.79 6.55 -18.37
CA CYS A 106 -4.77 7.56 -19.41
C CYS A 106 -3.85 7.12 -20.55
N ASN A 107 -4.41 7.03 -21.76
CA ASN A 107 -3.68 6.75 -22.98
C ASN A 107 -4.27 7.55 -24.15
N LYS A 108 -3.50 7.63 -25.23
CA LYS A 108 -4.03 8.08 -26.52
C LYS A 108 -4.78 6.95 -27.21
N GLU A 109 -5.81 7.31 -27.98
CA GLU A 109 -6.46 6.38 -28.92
C GLU A 109 -5.49 5.97 -30.04
N ASP A 110 -4.69 6.92 -30.55
CA ASP A 110 -3.56 6.67 -31.45
C ASP A 110 -2.30 7.34 -30.88
N PRO A 111 -1.36 6.57 -30.31
CA PRO A 111 -0.12 7.11 -29.75
C PRO A 111 0.76 7.89 -30.75
N SER A 112 0.63 7.60 -32.05
CA SER A 112 1.42 8.24 -33.11
C SER A 112 0.84 9.58 -33.57
N ASP A 113 -0.45 9.82 -33.32
CA ASP A 113 -1.11 11.07 -33.64
C ASP A 113 -1.06 12.04 -32.45
N LYS A 114 -0.44 13.20 -32.67
CA LYS A 114 -0.38 14.31 -31.70
C LYS A 114 -1.72 15.01 -31.48
N ALA A 115 -2.64 14.90 -32.44
CA ALA A 115 -3.98 15.46 -32.35
C ALA A 115 -4.98 14.51 -31.66
N SER A 116 -4.63 13.23 -31.47
CA SER A 116 -5.49 12.26 -30.81
C SER A 116 -5.78 12.68 -29.37
N ALA A 117 -7.04 12.52 -28.96
CA ALA A 117 -7.46 12.82 -27.61
C ALA A 117 -6.87 11.81 -26.64
N ILE A 118 -6.52 12.29 -25.44
CA ILE A 118 -6.14 11.40 -24.34
C ILE A 118 -7.45 10.98 -23.66
N ARG A 119 -7.65 9.66 -23.51
CA ARG A 119 -8.78 9.08 -22.79
C ARG A 119 -8.27 8.45 -21.51
N CYS A 120 -8.97 8.71 -20.42
CA CYS A 120 -8.70 8.09 -19.12
C CYS A 120 -9.85 7.17 -18.75
N GLY A 121 -9.59 5.85 -18.78
CA GLY A 121 -10.54 4.83 -18.34
C GLY A 121 -10.35 4.48 -16.86
N MET A 122 -11.42 4.03 -16.22
CA MET A 122 -11.44 3.49 -14.86
C MET A 122 -11.79 1.99 -14.92
N GLU A 123 -11.73 1.30 -13.79
CA GLU A 123 -12.26 -0.06 -13.70
C GLU A 123 -13.74 -0.15 -14.08
N CYS A 124 -14.14 -1.35 -14.52
CA CYS A 124 -15.48 -1.65 -15.02
C CYS A 124 -15.90 -0.82 -16.24
N ASP A 125 -14.95 -0.55 -17.16
CA ASP A 125 -15.15 0.20 -18.41
C ASP A 125 -15.72 1.62 -18.21
N ARG A 126 -15.57 2.19 -17.02
CA ARG A 126 -16.01 3.56 -16.71
C ARG A 126 -15.03 4.57 -17.27
N THR A 127 -15.49 5.79 -17.49
CA THR A 127 -14.65 6.89 -17.99
C THR A 127 -14.34 7.85 -16.85
N LEU A 128 -13.05 8.08 -16.60
CA LEU A 128 -12.61 9.13 -15.68
C LEU A 128 -12.82 10.51 -16.34
N ALA A 129 -12.20 10.70 -17.50
CA ALA A 129 -12.28 11.94 -18.28
C ALA A 129 -11.66 11.77 -19.67
N SER A 130 -11.91 12.75 -20.52
CA SER A 130 -11.16 13.02 -21.75
C SER A 130 -10.28 14.24 -21.53
N LEU A 131 -9.04 14.17 -22.00
CA LEU A 131 -8.00 15.14 -21.73
C LEU A 131 -7.46 15.75 -23.02
N LYS A 132 -7.27 17.06 -23.01
CA LYS A 132 -6.61 17.79 -24.09
C LYS A 132 -5.78 18.93 -23.54
N VAL A 133 -4.52 19.05 -23.96
CA VAL A 133 -3.69 20.21 -23.63
C VAL A 133 -3.89 21.28 -24.70
N ASP A 134 -4.16 22.51 -24.28
CA ASP A 134 -4.26 23.65 -25.20
C ASP A 134 -2.89 24.26 -25.55
N ASP A 135 -2.87 25.19 -26.50
CA ASP A 135 -1.62 25.85 -26.97
C ASP A 135 -0.87 26.62 -25.87
N LYS A 136 -1.51 26.86 -24.71
CA LYS A 136 -0.92 27.53 -23.55
C LYS A 136 -0.46 26.54 -22.48
N GLY A 137 -0.50 25.24 -22.75
CA GLY A 137 -0.13 24.19 -21.81
C GLY A 137 -1.17 23.97 -20.71
N ARG A 138 -2.42 24.43 -20.89
CA ARG A 138 -3.50 24.21 -19.92
C ARG A 138 -4.24 22.94 -20.29
N LEU A 139 -4.61 22.17 -19.27
CA LEU A 139 -5.33 20.92 -19.44
C LEU A 139 -6.83 21.18 -19.48
N ILE A 140 -7.50 20.73 -20.53
CA ILE A 140 -8.95 20.63 -20.60
C ILE A 140 -9.36 19.23 -20.16
N VAL A 141 -10.19 19.15 -19.13
CA VAL A 141 -10.82 17.93 -18.62
C VAL A 141 -12.29 17.97 -19.05
N SER A 142 -12.70 17.08 -19.94
CA SER A 142 -14.05 17.01 -20.47
C SER A 142 -14.63 15.59 -20.36
N ASN A 143 -15.94 15.45 -20.58
CA ASN A 143 -16.66 14.19 -20.38
C ASN A 143 -16.45 13.64 -18.96
N LEU A 144 -16.35 14.53 -17.98
CA LEU A 144 -16.35 14.14 -16.57
C LEU A 144 -17.77 13.73 -16.19
N GLN A 145 -17.95 12.47 -15.81
CA GLN A 145 -19.28 11.99 -15.40
C GLN A 145 -19.65 12.57 -14.04
N ALA A 146 -20.93 12.92 -13.86
CA ALA A 146 -21.42 13.48 -12.61
C ALA A 146 -21.25 12.50 -11.43
N ASP A 147 -21.29 11.20 -11.70
CA ASP A 147 -21.15 10.12 -10.73
C ASP A 147 -19.73 9.52 -10.67
N VAL A 148 -18.70 10.25 -11.12
CA VAL A 148 -17.31 9.75 -11.19
C VAL A 148 -16.79 9.11 -9.89
N TYR A 149 -17.33 9.49 -8.72
CA TYR A 149 -16.95 8.92 -7.41
C TYR A 149 -17.95 7.92 -6.84
N LEU A 150 -19.08 7.68 -7.50
CA LEU A 150 -20.11 6.76 -7.03
C LEU A 150 -19.94 5.39 -7.67
N ASP A 151 -20.53 4.37 -7.06
CA ASP A 151 -20.56 3.02 -7.62
C ASP A 151 -21.35 2.96 -8.93
N ALA A 152 -21.05 1.97 -9.77
CA ALA A 152 -21.79 1.76 -11.00
C ALA A 152 -23.27 1.44 -10.68
N GLY A 153 -24.21 2.18 -11.28
CA GLY A 153 -25.64 2.03 -11.01
C GLY A 153 -26.17 2.86 -9.83
N ALA A 154 -25.35 3.74 -9.24
CA ALA A 154 -25.72 4.54 -8.07
C ALA A 154 -27.02 5.35 -8.24
N GLU A 155 -27.35 5.82 -9.45
CA GLU A 155 -28.60 6.55 -9.69
C GLU A 155 -29.85 5.70 -9.38
N GLU A 156 -29.83 4.41 -9.76
CA GLU A 156 -30.92 3.48 -9.52
C GLU A 156 -30.98 3.03 -8.05
N GLU A 157 -29.81 2.83 -7.42
CA GLU A 157 -29.70 2.30 -6.06
C GLU A 157 -29.97 3.35 -4.97
N LEU A 158 -29.48 4.57 -5.14
CA LEU A 158 -29.64 5.67 -4.17
C LEU A 158 -30.98 6.38 -4.31
N GLY A 159 -31.59 6.32 -5.50
CA GLY A 159 -32.71 7.14 -5.91
C GLY A 159 -32.30 8.61 -6.16
N ALA A 160 -33.10 9.30 -6.97
CA ALA A 160 -32.76 10.61 -7.54
C ALA A 160 -32.30 11.66 -6.52
N ALA A 161 -32.95 11.77 -5.35
CA ALA A 161 -32.63 12.81 -4.37
C ALA A 161 -31.25 12.61 -3.70
N GLU A 162 -30.86 11.37 -3.41
CA GLU A 162 -29.56 11.09 -2.79
C GLU A 162 -28.45 11.04 -3.85
N TYR A 163 -28.75 10.58 -5.06
CA TYR A 163 -27.86 10.73 -6.22
C TYR A 163 -27.54 12.20 -6.48
N ASP A 164 -28.56 13.06 -6.61
CA ASP A 164 -28.40 14.50 -6.85
C ASP A 164 -27.63 15.21 -5.73
N LYS A 165 -27.54 14.62 -4.54
CA LYS A 165 -26.76 15.19 -3.44
C LYS A 165 -25.28 14.84 -3.57
N GLN A 166 -24.96 13.60 -3.96
CA GLN A 166 -23.59 13.08 -4.02
C GLN A 166 -22.91 13.33 -5.37
N ALA A 167 -23.65 13.26 -6.48
CA ALA A 167 -23.14 13.53 -7.81
C ALA A 167 -22.63 14.97 -7.96
N LEU A 168 -21.69 15.18 -8.87
CA LEU A 168 -21.26 16.50 -9.30
C LEU A 168 -22.43 17.27 -9.94
N GLY A 169 -22.31 18.59 -9.98
CA GLY A 169 -23.32 19.47 -10.57
C GLY A 169 -23.33 19.42 -12.09
N SER A 170 -24.42 19.86 -12.70
CA SER A 170 -24.57 19.85 -14.17
C SER A 170 -23.60 20.77 -14.91
N ASP A 171 -23.00 21.74 -14.21
CA ASP A 171 -21.94 22.61 -14.76
C ASP A 171 -20.52 22.07 -14.48
N ASP A 172 -20.38 20.93 -13.79
CA ASP A 172 -19.09 20.35 -13.42
C ASP A 172 -18.49 19.47 -14.53
N ASP A 173 -18.32 20.04 -15.72
CA ASP A 173 -17.60 19.45 -16.85
C ASP A 173 -16.84 20.52 -17.65
N ASN A 174 -15.95 20.11 -18.55
CA ASN A 174 -15.15 20.99 -19.42
C ASN A 174 -14.26 21.98 -18.62
N PHE A 175 -13.67 21.48 -17.54
CA PHE A 175 -12.76 22.24 -16.71
C PHE A 175 -11.48 22.58 -17.48
N ARG A 176 -11.07 23.84 -17.41
CA ARG A 176 -9.75 24.27 -17.86
C ARG A 176 -8.83 24.40 -16.67
N LEU A 177 -7.82 23.55 -16.57
CA LEU A 177 -6.87 23.51 -15.46
C LEU A 177 -5.55 24.16 -15.87
N ASP A 178 -5.00 24.97 -14.98
CA ASP A 178 -3.73 25.64 -15.19
C ASP A 178 -2.59 24.73 -14.69
N PRO A 179 -1.43 24.68 -15.38
CA PRO A 179 -0.29 23.88 -14.90
C PRO A 179 0.22 24.42 -13.55
N MET A 180 0.57 23.50 -12.65
CA MET A 180 0.98 23.80 -11.27
C MET A 180 2.18 22.96 -10.85
N PRO A 181 2.94 23.36 -9.81
CA PRO A 181 3.94 22.50 -9.20
C PRO A 181 3.32 21.18 -8.71
N THR A 182 4.02 20.06 -8.88
CA THR A 182 3.53 18.72 -8.51
C THR A 182 3.17 18.60 -7.03
N ASP A 183 3.91 19.28 -6.16
CA ASP A 183 3.63 19.35 -4.73
C ASP A 183 2.25 19.95 -4.41
N THR A 184 1.70 20.78 -5.31
CA THR A 184 0.34 21.34 -5.16
C THR A 184 -0.71 20.25 -5.23
N CYS A 185 -0.66 19.39 -6.24
CA CYS A 185 -1.58 18.27 -6.37
C CYS A 185 -1.39 17.29 -5.19
N LYS A 186 -0.14 16.92 -4.87
CA LYS A 186 0.15 16.03 -3.73
C LYS A 186 -0.43 16.56 -2.42
N ALA A 187 -0.35 17.87 -2.18
CA ALA A 187 -0.95 18.50 -1.01
C ALA A 187 -2.49 18.47 -1.00
N GLU A 188 -3.14 18.48 -2.17
CA GLU A 188 -4.60 18.33 -2.26
C GLU A 188 -5.03 16.88 -2.03
N PHE A 189 -4.36 15.90 -2.65
CA PHE A 189 -4.61 14.47 -2.41
C PHE A 189 -4.35 14.08 -0.94
N ALA A 190 -3.33 14.64 -0.31
CA ALA A 190 -3.05 14.42 1.12
C ALA A 190 -4.17 14.90 2.07
N ARG A 191 -5.17 15.67 1.60
CA ARG A 191 -6.33 16.08 2.41
C ARG A 191 -7.43 15.03 2.47
N ILE A 192 -7.42 14.02 1.60
CA ILE A 192 -8.42 12.94 1.56
C ILE A 192 -8.37 12.16 2.87
N ASP A 193 -7.18 11.67 3.23
CA ASP A 193 -6.89 11.13 4.54
C ASP A 193 -5.50 11.59 5.04
N PRO A 194 -5.45 12.63 5.89
CA PRO A 194 -4.20 13.15 6.40
C PRO A 194 -3.39 12.08 7.14
N ILE A 195 -2.15 11.85 6.70
CA ILE A 195 -1.21 10.98 7.42
C ILE A 195 -0.79 11.69 8.71
N ASP A 196 -0.84 10.98 9.84
CA ASP A 196 -0.23 11.48 11.08
C ASP A 196 1.30 11.54 10.90
N PRO A 197 1.90 12.74 10.83
CA PRO A 197 3.33 12.88 10.59
C PRO A 197 4.18 12.25 11.71
N ALA A 198 3.60 12.03 12.90
CA ALA A 198 4.31 11.38 13.99
C ALA A 198 4.65 9.91 13.68
N LEU A 199 3.93 9.26 12.76
CA LEU A 199 4.17 7.85 12.39
C LEU A 199 5.48 7.65 11.61
N GLY A 200 5.97 8.68 10.92
CA GLY A 200 7.17 8.62 10.08
C GLY A 200 7.04 7.69 8.87
N ASP A 201 8.19 7.34 8.29
CA ASP A 201 8.28 6.47 7.11
C ASP A 201 7.81 5.03 7.41
N PRO A 202 7.43 4.25 6.37
CA PRO A 202 7.10 2.83 6.50
C PRO A 202 8.20 2.01 7.16
N LEU A 203 7.82 0.91 7.83
CA LEU A 203 8.77 -0.04 8.40
C LEU A 203 9.71 -0.61 7.32
N ARG A 204 9.23 -0.87 6.10
CA ARG A 204 10.08 -1.34 4.99
C ARG A 204 11.18 -0.36 4.60
N GLU A 205 11.00 0.94 4.85
CA GLU A 205 12.00 1.98 4.57
C GLU A 205 12.95 2.15 5.76
N ARG A 206 12.42 2.07 6.98
CA ARG A 206 13.17 2.20 8.24
C ARG A 206 14.05 0.99 8.54
N LEU A 207 13.63 -0.20 8.14
CA LEU A 207 14.30 -1.47 8.35
C LEU A 207 14.87 -1.97 7.02
N LYS A 208 16.06 -2.58 7.05
CA LYS A 208 16.73 -3.07 5.83
C LYS A 208 16.81 -4.59 5.84
N ALA A 209 16.71 -5.18 4.65
CA ALA A 209 16.68 -6.62 4.46
C ALA A 209 17.91 -7.35 5.04
N ASP A 210 19.06 -6.69 5.03
CA ASP A 210 20.38 -7.18 5.43
C ASP A 210 20.84 -6.66 6.81
N GLN A 211 19.99 -5.91 7.52
CA GLN A 211 20.36 -5.31 8.81
C GLN A 211 19.54 -5.90 9.97
N PRO A 212 20.18 -6.11 11.14
CA PRO A 212 19.46 -6.55 12.31
C PRO A 212 18.68 -5.38 12.93
N PHE A 213 17.55 -5.68 13.56
CA PHE A 213 16.80 -4.71 14.37
C PHE A 213 16.27 -5.34 15.67
N CYS A 214 16.01 -4.50 16.66
CA CYS A 214 15.51 -4.91 17.96
C CYS A 214 14.52 -3.86 18.47
N TYR A 215 13.29 -4.28 18.72
CA TYR A 215 12.25 -3.49 19.35
C TYR A 215 11.73 -4.23 20.56
N GLY A 216 11.41 -3.51 21.63
CA GLY A 216 10.94 -4.16 22.83
C GLY A 216 10.31 -3.24 23.84
N ARG A 217 9.77 -3.88 24.88
CA ARG A 217 9.28 -3.21 26.06
C ARG A 217 9.45 -4.10 27.27
N ASP A 218 9.86 -3.49 28.37
CA ASP A 218 9.90 -4.07 29.71
C ASP A 218 8.86 -3.35 30.57
N TYR A 219 8.15 -4.13 31.37
CA TYR A 219 7.17 -3.64 32.32
C TYR A 219 7.70 -3.87 33.73
N ASP A 220 7.77 -2.79 34.51
CA ASP A 220 8.23 -2.84 35.88
C ASP A 220 7.13 -3.34 36.84
N ASP A 221 7.53 -3.60 38.08
CA ASP A 221 6.62 -4.09 39.11
C ASP A 221 5.48 -3.10 39.41
N ALA A 222 5.71 -1.80 39.25
CA ALA A 222 4.69 -0.79 39.49
C ALA A 222 3.58 -0.87 38.43
N HIS A 223 3.95 -0.96 37.16
CA HIS A 223 3.03 -1.15 36.04
C HIS A 223 2.28 -2.47 36.17
N LEU A 224 2.97 -3.57 36.48
CA LEU A 224 2.33 -4.88 36.59
C LEU A 224 1.35 -4.96 37.78
N LYS A 225 1.62 -4.22 38.87
CA LYS A 225 0.66 -4.08 39.99
C LYS A 225 -0.60 -3.32 39.60
N SER A 226 -0.51 -2.32 38.74
CA SER A 226 -1.68 -1.58 38.26
C SER A 226 -2.43 -2.26 37.10
N HIS A 227 -1.84 -3.30 36.50
CA HIS A 227 -2.44 -4.09 35.40
C HIS A 227 -2.47 -5.59 35.77
N PRO A 228 -3.33 -5.99 36.73
CA PRO A 228 -3.35 -7.33 37.27
C PRO A 228 -3.70 -8.42 36.25
N ASP A 229 -4.27 -8.09 35.09
CA ASP A 229 -4.58 -9.05 34.03
C ASP A 229 -3.44 -9.22 33.00
N GLN A 230 -2.46 -8.32 32.97
CA GLN A 230 -1.32 -8.37 32.06
C GLN A 230 -0.35 -9.51 32.42
N ALA A 231 -0.22 -10.51 31.55
CA ALA A 231 0.68 -11.64 31.75
C ALA A 231 2.13 -11.35 31.30
N THR A 232 2.31 -10.55 30.25
CA THR A 232 3.62 -10.21 29.70
C THR A 232 4.40 -9.27 30.61
N GLN A 233 5.62 -9.67 31.00
CA GLN A 233 6.58 -8.85 31.73
C GLN A 233 7.57 -8.17 30.77
N SER A 234 8.01 -8.88 29.73
CA SER A 234 8.88 -8.33 28.70
C SER A 234 8.53 -8.90 27.34
N ILE A 235 8.67 -8.08 26.31
CA ILE A 235 8.45 -8.49 24.93
C ILE A 235 9.54 -7.92 24.02
N ARG A 236 9.98 -8.71 23.04
CA ARG A 236 10.92 -8.33 22.00
C ARG A 236 10.41 -8.76 20.63
N VAL A 237 10.62 -7.91 19.64
CA VAL A 237 10.53 -8.21 18.21
C VAL A 237 11.88 -7.91 17.61
N PHE A 238 12.51 -8.89 16.97
CA PHE A 238 13.87 -8.74 16.49
C PHE A 238 14.16 -9.55 15.24
N ARG A 239 15.25 -9.15 14.60
CA ARG A 239 15.91 -9.86 13.51
C ARG A 239 17.39 -9.88 13.82
N GLY A 240 17.92 -11.07 14.09
CA GLY A 240 19.32 -11.31 14.39
C GLY A 240 20.01 -12.12 13.30
N PRO A 241 21.20 -12.68 13.57
CA PRO A 241 21.97 -13.43 12.57
C PRO A 241 21.22 -14.64 11.98
N ILE A 242 20.36 -15.29 12.77
CA ILE A 242 19.59 -16.47 12.35
C ILE A 242 18.54 -16.07 11.30
N GLU A 243 17.73 -15.06 11.60
CA GLU A 243 16.68 -14.59 10.71
C GLU A 243 17.26 -13.94 9.44
N LEU A 244 18.40 -13.24 9.57
CA LEU A 244 19.13 -12.70 8.42
C LEU A 244 19.63 -13.80 7.49
N ALA A 245 20.21 -14.88 8.04
CA ALA A 245 20.67 -16.01 7.25
C ALA A 245 19.51 -16.77 6.57
N SER A 246 18.37 -16.93 7.27
CA SER A 246 17.15 -17.53 6.71
C SER A 246 16.66 -16.75 5.50
N PHE A 247 16.51 -15.42 5.64
CA PHE A 247 16.10 -14.57 4.52
C PHE A 247 17.12 -14.57 3.38
N ALA A 248 18.42 -14.53 3.67
CA ALA A 248 19.44 -14.58 2.63
C ALA A 248 19.41 -15.88 1.81
N SER A 249 18.87 -16.97 2.36
CA SER A 249 18.76 -18.26 1.68
C SER A 249 17.51 -18.43 0.80
N THR A 250 16.41 -17.75 1.13
CA THR A 250 15.10 -18.00 0.49
C THR A 250 14.30 -16.75 0.13
N GLY A 251 14.71 -15.57 0.61
CA GLY A 251 14.04 -14.30 0.38
C GLY A 251 14.53 -13.58 -0.88
N ASP A 252 13.83 -12.52 -1.24
CA ASP A 252 14.18 -11.62 -2.34
C ASP A 252 14.31 -10.20 -1.82
N ALA A 253 15.52 -9.65 -1.82
CA ALA A 253 15.77 -8.28 -1.38
C ALA A 253 15.10 -7.23 -2.28
N ALA A 254 14.84 -7.55 -3.55
CA ALA A 254 14.10 -6.66 -4.45
C ALA A 254 12.61 -6.58 -4.07
N ASN A 255 12.07 -7.64 -3.45
CA ASN A 255 10.68 -7.72 -3.02
C ASN A 255 10.51 -7.44 -1.51
N TRP A 256 11.47 -6.76 -0.88
CA TRP A 256 11.39 -6.41 0.55
C TRP A 256 10.13 -5.57 0.86
N PRO A 257 9.36 -5.89 1.93
CA PRO A 257 9.67 -6.78 3.05
C PRO A 257 9.11 -8.21 2.94
N ASP A 258 8.70 -8.66 1.76
CA ASP A 258 8.08 -9.98 1.62
C ASP A 258 9.04 -11.12 1.90
N GLY A 259 8.58 -12.08 2.71
CA GLY A 259 9.38 -13.20 3.19
C GLY A 259 10.31 -12.83 4.33
N ALA A 260 10.22 -11.61 4.89
CA ALA A 260 11.07 -11.21 6.00
C ALA A 260 10.83 -12.10 7.22
N ASP A 261 11.86 -12.85 7.60
CA ASP A 261 11.86 -13.61 8.84
C ASP A 261 12.15 -12.70 10.04
N ILE A 262 11.39 -12.87 11.11
CA ILE A 262 11.55 -12.19 12.40
C ILE A 262 11.31 -13.16 13.55
N ALA A 263 11.80 -12.82 14.74
CA ALA A 263 11.51 -13.51 15.98
C ALA A 263 10.80 -12.59 16.97
N VAL A 264 9.82 -13.15 17.68
CA VAL A 264 9.14 -12.50 18.80
C VAL A 264 9.41 -13.31 20.06
N SER A 265 9.98 -12.69 21.08
CA SER A 265 10.17 -13.33 22.38
C SER A 265 9.34 -12.66 23.47
N VAL A 266 8.62 -13.44 24.25
CA VAL A 266 7.77 -13.00 25.35
C VAL A 266 8.21 -13.69 26.64
N THR A 267 8.37 -12.92 27.71
CA THR A 267 8.54 -13.45 29.07
C THR A 267 7.31 -13.10 29.87
N THR A 268 6.69 -14.09 30.50
CA THR A 268 5.50 -13.87 31.33
C THR A 268 5.85 -13.85 32.81
N ARG A 269 5.00 -13.19 33.61
CA ARG A 269 5.10 -13.16 35.08
C ARG A 269 4.96 -14.55 35.73
N GLN A 270 4.36 -15.53 35.05
CA GLN A 270 4.16 -16.87 35.57
C GLN A 270 5.23 -17.81 34.99
N LYS A 271 6.11 -18.34 35.85
CA LYS A 271 7.22 -19.27 35.53
C LYS A 271 8.44 -18.69 34.83
N GLY A 272 8.49 -17.40 34.50
CA GLY A 272 9.69 -16.70 33.99
C GLY A 272 10.30 -17.28 32.71
N ALA A 273 9.63 -18.25 32.08
CA ALA A 273 10.12 -18.91 30.88
C ALA A 273 9.91 -17.99 29.69
N LYS A 274 11.01 -17.63 29.02
CA LYS A 274 11.01 -16.92 27.75
C LYS A 274 10.50 -17.87 26.67
N VAL A 275 9.44 -17.47 25.97
CA VAL A 275 8.94 -18.15 24.78
C VAL A 275 9.39 -17.33 23.57
N THR A 276 10.00 -17.97 22.58
CA THR A 276 10.39 -17.33 21.32
C THR A 276 9.68 -18.03 20.17
N GLN A 277 9.04 -17.24 19.30
CA GLN A 277 8.38 -17.72 18.10
C GLN A 277 8.90 -16.96 16.87
N THR A 278 9.14 -17.68 15.79
CA THR A 278 9.53 -17.11 14.50
C THR A 278 8.33 -16.90 13.59
N TYR A 279 8.38 -15.83 12.79
CA TYR A 279 7.33 -15.44 11.85
C TYR A 279 7.95 -15.06 10.51
N SER A 280 7.21 -15.30 9.43
CA SER A 280 7.52 -14.80 8.09
C SER A 280 6.52 -13.69 7.77
N CYS A 281 7.03 -12.52 7.40
CA CYS A 281 6.23 -11.32 7.14
C CYS A 281 6.06 -11.01 5.66
N GLN A 282 4.99 -10.29 5.35
CA GLN A 282 4.70 -9.66 4.06
C GLN A 282 4.25 -8.23 4.29
N GLY A 283 4.57 -7.35 3.35
CA GLY A 283 4.10 -5.97 3.34
C GLY A 283 2.64 -5.91 2.90
N GLU A 284 1.77 -5.29 3.68
CA GLU A 284 0.35 -5.13 3.33
C GLU A 284 -0.15 -3.77 3.78
N ALA A 285 -0.47 -2.87 2.84
CA ALA A 285 -0.97 -1.53 3.13
C ALA A 285 -0.14 -0.80 4.20
N ASP A 286 -0.67 -0.55 5.40
CA ASP A 286 0.00 0.20 6.48
C ASP A 286 0.75 -0.67 7.50
N GLN A 287 0.89 -1.97 7.24
CA GLN A 287 1.37 -2.96 8.21
C GLN A 287 2.19 -4.08 7.57
N TRP A 288 2.98 -4.79 8.39
CA TRP A 288 3.48 -6.11 8.01
C TRP A 288 2.53 -7.15 8.59
N ARG A 289 2.04 -8.04 7.75
CA ARG A 289 1.30 -9.22 8.17
C ARG A 289 2.29 -10.38 8.27
N CYS A 290 2.41 -10.96 9.46
CA CYS A 290 3.39 -12.02 9.72
C CYS A 290 2.72 -13.29 10.20
N SER A 291 2.90 -14.38 9.46
CA SER A 291 2.39 -15.71 9.82
C SER A 291 3.47 -16.49 10.58
N ALA A 292 3.06 -17.21 11.63
CA ALA A 292 4.00 -18.02 12.39
C ALA A 292 4.63 -19.09 11.48
N SER A 293 5.95 -19.22 11.60
CA SER A 293 6.76 -20.02 10.70
C SER A 293 7.48 -21.10 11.49
N ALA A 294 7.40 -22.33 11.00
CA ALA A 294 8.17 -23.45 11.53
C ALA A 294 9.61 -23.51 10.94
N LYS A 295 9.97 -22.61 10.01
CA LYS A 295 11.26 -22.66 9.28
C LYS A 295 12.48 -22.73 10.20
N MET A 296 12.38 -22.14 11.39
CA MET A 296 13.47 -21.99 12.34
C MET A 296 13.10 -22.54 13.74
N SER A 297 12.11 -23.43 13.82
CA SER A 297 11.62 -23.97 15.10
C SER A 297 11.15 -25.42 14.96
N ASP A 298 11.47 -26.26 15.95
CA ASP A 298 11.15 -27.71 15.96
C ASP A 298 9.68 -28.03 16.33
N PHE A 299 8.73 -27.19 15.91
CA PHE A 299 7.32 -27.35 16.28
C PHE A 299 6.64 -28.48 15.49
N ALA A 300 5.99 -29.40 16.20
CA ALA A 300 5.31 -30.58 15.63
C ALA A 300 3.84 -30.32 15.22
N CYS A 301 3.35 -29.08 15.31
CA CYS A 301 1.95 -28.73 15.09
C CYS A 301 1.78 -27.64 14.00
N ASP A 302 0.59 -27.59 13.38
CA ASP A 302 0.28 -26.55 12.38
C ASP A 302 0.00 -25.20 13.06
N ILE A 303 0.93 -24.26 12.86
CA ILE A 303 0.87 -22.89 13.39
C ILE A 303 0.62 -21.84 12.30
N SER A 304 0.39 -22.27 11.05
CA SER A 304 0.31 -21.37 9.88
C SER A 304 -0.78 -20.30 9.98
N GLN A 305 -1.84 -20.58 10.74
CA GLN A 305 -2.98 -19.68 10.97
C GLN A 305 -2.74 -18.66 12.10
N LYS A 306 -1.57 -18.68 12.75
CA LYS A 306 -1.24 -17.77 13.86
C LYS A 306 -0.52 -16.54 13.31
N GLU A 307 -1.24 -15.42 13.26
CA GLU A 307 -0.73 -14.18 12.68
C GLU A 307 -0.43 -13.12 13.72
N ILE A 308 0.53 -12.27 13.41
CA ILE A 308 0.78 -11.01 14.10
C ILE A 308 0.89 -9.90 13.07
N PHE A 309 0.66 -8.67 13.51
CA PHE A 309 0.74 -7.47 12.69
C PHE A 309 1.77 -6.52 13.28
N LEU A 310 2.71 -6.05 12.47
CA LEU A 310 3.63 -4.99 12.84
C LEU A 310 3.22 -3.70 12.13
N LYS A 311 3.00 -2.63 12.87
CA LYS A 311 2.76 -1.29 12.30
C LYS A 311 3.81 -0.32 12.77
N ARG A 312 4.07 0.71 11.97
CA ARG A 312 4.80 1.89 12.44
C ARG A 312 4.01 2.56 13.57
N GLY A 313 4.70 2.90 14.64
CA GLY A 313 4.15 3.69 15.74
C GLY A 313 4.82 5.06 15.80
N ALA A 314 4.13 6.00 16.44
CA ALA A 314 4.62 7.37 16.58
C ALA A 314 6.04 7.45 17.17
N ASN A 315 6.83 8.40 16.68
CA ASN A 315 8.19 8.71 17.15
C ASN A 315 9.14 7.50 17.06
N GLY A 316 9.11 6.78 15.94
CA GLY A 316 10.04 5.69 15.69
C GLY A 316 9.75 4.41 16.48
N THR A 317 8.57 4.30 17.10
CA THR A 317 8.12 3.05 17.74
C THR A 317 7.57 2.04 16.72
N MET A 318 7.32 0.82 17.19
CA MET A 318 6.64 -0.25 16.45
C MET A 318 5.45 -0.72 17.28
N MET A 319 4.30 -0.90 16.63
CA MET A 319 3.12 -1.52 17.22
C MET A 319 3.09 -2.99 16.81
N LEU A 320 3.06 -3.89 17.78
CA LEU A 320 2.85 -5.32 17.57
C LEU A 320 1.43 -5.66 18.02
N ALA A 321 0.65 -6.33 17.17
CA ALA A 321 -0.72 -6.70 17.48
C ALA A 321 -1.06 -8.13 17.03
N ASN A 322 -1.92 -8.80 17.81
CA ASN A 322 -2.74 -9.92 17.35
C ASN A 322 -4.15 -9.72 17.92
N PRO A 323 -5.01 -8.96 17.24
CA PRO A 323 -6.31 -8.57 17.80
C PRO A 323 -7.27 -9.76 17.94
N ASN A 324 -7.11 -10.80 17.12
CA ASN A 324 -8.04 -11.94 17.06
C ASN A 324 -7.77 -13.01 18.12
N SER A 325 -6.50 -13.20 18.52
CA SER A 325 -6.10 -14.31 19.42
C SER A 325 -5.15 -13.93 20.56
N ALA A 326 -4.73 -12.65 20.67
CA ALA A 326 -3.59 -12.20 21.49
C ALA A 326 -2.26 -12.87 21.10
N LEU A 327 -1.13 -12.37 21.63
CA LEU A 327 0.18 -12.94 21.31
C LEU A 327 0.40 -14.31 21.97
N ALA A 328 1.32 -15.07 21.39
CA ALA A 328 1.84 -16.32 21.96
C ALA A 328 2.60 -16.03 23.26
N ILE A 329 1.89 -16.00 24.38
CA ILE A 329 2.49 -15.90 25.73
C ILE A 329 2.87 -17.28 26.30
N VAL A 330 2.58 -18.34 25.54
CA VAL A 330 2.94 -19.74 25.75
C VAL A 330 3.41 -20.34 24.42
N ASP A 331 4.06 -21.50 24.45
CA ASP A 331 4.36 -22.30 23.27
C ASP A 331 3.08 -22.52 22.43
N LEU A 332 3.12 -22.12 21.16
CA LEU A 332 1.99 -22.20 20.22
C LEU A 332 1.54 -23.63 19.94
N CYS A 333 2.37 -24.64 20.21
CA CYS A 333 2.00 -26.06 20.12
C CYS A 333 1.52 -26.67 21.44
N SER A 334 1.48 -25.88 22.52
CA SER A 334 0.92 -26.37 23.78
C SER A 334 -0.61 -26.34 23.76
N ARG A 335 -1.26 -27.31 24.42
CA ARG A 335 -2.73 -27.31 24.62
C ARG A 335 -3.24 -26.06 25.35
N ALA A 336 -2.37 -25.32 26.03
CA ALA A 336 -2.70 -24.06 26.68
C ALA A 336 -2.90 -22.90 25.68
N ALA A 337 -2.44 -23.05 24.43
CA ALA A 337 -2.58 -22.06 23.35
C ALA A 337 -3.94 -22.11 22.64
N ASP A 338 -4.78 -23.14 22.89
CA ASP A 338 -6.10 -23.32 22.26
C ASP A 338 -7.21 -22.42 22.85
N GLY A 339 -6.87 -21.49 23.76
CA GLY A 339 -7.81 -20.56 24.37
C GLY A 339 -7.51 -19.09 24.05
N LYS A 340 -8.55 -18.25 23.95
CA LYS A 340 -8.37 -16.78 23.94
C LYS A 340 -7.73 -16.38 25.26
N THR A 341 -6.59 -15.69 25.21
CA THR A 341 -5.99 -15.13 26.42
C THR A 341 -6.99 -14.11 27.00
N ARG A 342 -7.21 -14.17 28.32
CA ARG A 342 -7.99 -13.16 29.05
C ARG A 342 -7.17 -11.88 29.30
N SER A 343 -5.94 -11.83 28.80
CA SER A 343 -5.00 -10.76 29.08
C SER A 343 -5.22 -9.58 28.12
N ASP A 344 -4.87 -8.39 28.61
CA ASP A 344 -4.76 -7.15 27.84
C ASP A 344 -3.60 -7.18 26.81
N ASP A 345 -2.84 -8.28 26.80
CA ASP A 345 -1.67 -8.62 25.98
C ASP A 345 -1.96 -8.81 24.47
N LYS A 346 -2.75 -7.91 23.87
CA LYS A 346 -3.15 -7.97 22.46
C LYS A 346 -2.39 -6.99 21.58
N ILE A 347 -1.96 -5.87 22.13
CA ILE A 347 -1.33 -4.77 21.42
C ILE A 347 -0.18 -4.22 22.27
N TYR A 348 0.99 -4.08 21.66
CA TYR A 348 2.19 -3.60 22.32
C TYR A 348 2.80 -2.47 21.52
N ARG A 349 3.03 -1.34 22.19
CA ARG A 349 3.95 -0.32 21.70
C ARG A 349 5.36 -0.67 22.14
N LEU A 350 6.25 -0.85 21.17
CA LEU A 350 7.63 -1.27 21.34
C LEU A 350 8.58 -0.13 20.98
N ASN A 351 9.59 0.08 21.82
CA ASN A 351 10.63 1.07 21.59
C ASN A 351 11.81 0.43 20.88
N PRO A 352 12.55 1.16 20.04
CA PRO A 352 13.83 0.68 19.52
C PRO A 352 14.79 0.41 20.70
N MET A 353 15.52 -0.69 20.60
CA MET A 353 16.47 -1.15 21.62
C MET A 353 17.79 -1.55 20.96
N PRO A 354 18.92 -1.54 21.70
CA PRO A 354 20.17 -2.09 21.18
C PRO A 354 20.02 -3.59 20.90
N GLN A 355 20.74 -4.10 19.91
CA GLN A 355 20.71 -5.53 19.54
C GLN A 355 20.95 -6.47 20.73
N SER A 356 21.82 -6.08 21.66
CA SER A 356 22.11 -6.83 22.88
C SER A 356 20.90 -7.06 23.78
N ALA A 357 19.83 -6.25 23.67
CA ALA A 357 18.60 -6.43 24.42
C ALA A 357 17.65 -7.49 23.81
N CYS A 358 17.90 -7.90 22.55
CA CYS A 358 17.17 -8.95 21.85
C CYS A 358 18.02 -10.20 21.58
N SER A 359 19.34 -10.15 21.77
CA SER A 359 20.20 -11.33 21.71
C SER A 359 19.61 -12.45 22.57
N PRO A 360 19.43 -13.67 22.03
CA PRO A 360 18.84 -14.81 22.71
C PRO A 360 19.35 -15.06 24.12
#